data_AF-A0A6M4P5B1-F1
#
_entry.id   AF-A0A6M4P5B1-F1
#
_cell.length_a   1.000
_cell.length_b   1.000
_cell.length_c   1.000
_cell.angle_alpha   90.00
_cell.angle_beta   90.00
_cell.angle_gamma   90.00
#
_symmetry.space_group_name_H-M   'P 1'
#
loop_
_entity.id
_entity.type
_entity.pdbx_description
1 polymer ?
#
loop_
_entity_poly.entity_id
_entity_poly.type
_entity_poly.pdbx_seq_one_letter_code
_entity_poly.pdbx_strand_id
1 'polypeptide(L)'
;MIRALSKNDSDFIYIYSVYEGKNYSKNKVETYYLASCSTYQGLIAYRESEVYNIEMLADNYISLTTVDLSAGLNDRMHPILYDFLKNDWETYEGIVEGQLEPWLEFQKELGHRP
;
A
#
# COMPACT_ATOMS: atom_id res chain seq x y z
N MET A 1 4.01 9.80 -0.80
CA MET A 1 4.08 8.54 -1.56
C MET A 1 5.47 7.95 -1.52
N ILE A 2 5.55 6.63 -1.42
CA ILE A 2 6.79 5.84 -1.52
C ILE A 2 6.77 5.14 -2.88
N ARG A 3 7.91 5.17 -3.60
CA ARG A 3 8.10 4.42 -4.84
C ARG A 3 9.16 3.34 -4.62
N ALA A 4 9.00 2.20 -5.27
CA ALA A 4 10.01 1.14 -5.29
C ALA A 4 10.01 0.43 -6.65
N LEU A 5 10.98 -0.46 -6.87
CA LEU A 5 10.97 -1.39 -7.99
C LEU A 5 10.55 -2.78 -7.50
N SER A 6 9.62 -3.42 -8.23
CA SER A 6 9.29 -4.84 -8.03
C SER A 6 10.38 -5.72 -8.65
N LYS A 7 10.83 -6.74 -7.92
CA LYS A 7 11.79 -7.74 -8.46
C LYS A 7 11.17 -8.63 -9.52
N ASN A 8 9.87 -8.89 -9.44
CA ASN A 8 9.18 -9.82 -10.33
C ASN A 8 8.69 -9.12 -11.61
N ASP A 9 8.23 -7.87 -11.47
CA ASP A 9 7.56 -7.14 -12.56
C ASP A 9 8.53 -6.23 -13.34
N SER A 10 9.72 -5.96 -12.78
CA SER A 10 10.71 -5.02 -13.35
C SER A 10 10.15 -3.61 -13.63
N ASP A 11 9.10 -3.21 -12.92
CA ASP A 11 8.44 -1.91 -13.05
C ASP A 11 8.38 -1.19 -11.70
N PHE A 12 8.12 0.12 -11.76
CA PHE A 12 7.89 0.95 -10.59
C PHE A 12 6.52 0.66 -9.98
N ILE A 13 6.52 0.48 -8.67
CA ILE A 13 5.33 0.37 -7.85
C ILE A 13 5.28 1.53 -6.86
N TYR A 14 4.08 1.97 -6.53
CA TYR A 14 3.83 2.96 -5.50
C TYR A 14 3.31 2.27 -4.26
N ILE A 15 4.03 2.35 -3.15
CA ILE A 15 3.66 1.73 -1.88
C ILE A 15 2.71 2.68 -1.16
N TYR A 16 1.53 2.22 -0.75
CA TYR A 16 0.51 3.01 -0.06
C TYR A 16 0.35 2.64 1.41
N SER A 17 0.75 1.44 1.81
CA SER A 17 0.81 1.02 3.21
C SER A 17 2.06 0.21 3.48
N VAL A 18 2.66 0.42 4.65
CA VAL A 18 3.74 -0.39 5.22
C VAL A 18 3.21 -0.98 6.51
N TYR A 19 3.32 -2.29 6.68
CA TYR A 19 2.86 -2.95 7.90
C TYR A 19 3.71 -4.17 8.26
N GLU A 20 3.77 -4.47 9.54
CA GLU A 20 4.45 -5.63 10.08
C GLU A 20 3.50 -6.83 10.13
N GLY A 21 3.92 -7.95 9.56
CA GLY A 21 3.15 -9.19 9.56
C GLY A 21 3.97 -10.35 10.09
N LYS A 22 3.32 -11.28 10.80
CA LYS A 22 3.99 -12.51 11.25
C LYS A 22 4.12 -13.48 10.08
N ASN A 23 5.35 -13.77 9.67
CA ASN A 23 5.62 -14.88 8.77
C ASN A 23 5.64 -16.19 9.57
N TYR A 24 4.51 -16.92 9.55
CA TYR A 24 4.36 -18.18 10.28
C TYR A 24 5.33 -19.28 9.83
N SER A 25 5.74 -19.27 8.56
CA SER A 25 6.67 -20.27 8.03
C SER A 25 8.10 -20.12 8.59
N LYS A 26 8.49 -18.90 8.96
CA LYS A 26 9.83 -18.58 9.49
C LYS A 26 9.81 -18.15 10.96
N ASN A 27 8.63 -18.13 11.59
CA ASN A 27 8.38 -17.61 12.93
C ASN A 27 9.07 -16.26 13.20
N LYS A 28 9.06 -15.34 12.23
CA LYS A 28 9.62 -14.00 12.38
C LYS A 28 8.63 -12.93 11.94
N VAL A 29 8.81 -11.72 12.43
CA VAL A 29 8.13 -10.53 11.91
C VAL A 29 8.81 -10.13 10.60
N GLU A 30 8.01 -9.85 9.57
CA GLU A 30 8.45 -9.33 8.27
C GLU A 30 7.67 -8.06 7.95
N THR A 31 8.32 -7.13 7.24
CA THR A 31 7.65 -5.97 6.68
C THR A 31 6.98 -6.32 5.36
N TYR A 32 5.75 -5.86 5.20
CA TYR A 32 4.95 -5.97 4.00
C TYR A 32 4.61 -4.58 3.46
N TYR A 33 4.43 -4.52 2.15
CA TYR A 33 4.11 -3.31 1.42
C TYR A 33 2.84 -3.54 0.61
N LEU A 34 1.77 -2.81 0.91
CA LEU A 34 0.62 -2.73 0.01
C LEU A 34 0.91 -1.66 -1.03
N ALA A 35 1.02 -2.05 -2.29
CA ALA A 35 1.46 -1.19 -3.37
C ALA A 35 0.57 -1.30 -4.60
N SER A 36 0.74 -0.40 -5.57
CA SER A 36 0.10 -0.52 -6.88
C SER A 36 0.55 -1.80 -7.58
N CYS A 37 -0.37 -2.46 -8.27
CA CYS A 37 -0.03 -3.48 -9.28
C CYS A 37 0.82 -2.87 -10.40
N SER A 38 1.60 -3.69 -11.10
CA SER A 38 2.44 -3.28 -12.24
C SER A 38 1.64 -2.70 -13.41
N THR A 39 0.36 -3.10 -13.56
CA THR A 39 -0.57 -2.53 -14.55
C THR A 39 -1.20 -1.22 -14.11
N TYR A 40 -0.89 -0.72 -12.92
CA TYR A 40 -1.56 0.42 -12.28
C TYR A 40 -3.09 0.24 -12.31
N GLN A 41 -3.58 -0.94 -11.95
CA GLN A 41 -4.99 -1.26 -11.78
C GLN A 41 -5.14 -2.18 -10.57
N GLY A 42 -5.24 -1.55 -9.41
CA GLY A 42 -5.44 -2.23 -8.13
C GLY A 42 -4.20 -2.32 -7.25
N LEU A 43 -4.37 -3.02 -6.12
CA LEU A 43 -3.36 -3.16 -5.08
C LEU A 43 -2.86 -4.59 -4.95
N ILE A 44 -1.58 -4.71 -4.62
CA ILE A 44 -0.90 -5.99 -4.37
C ILE A 44 0.01 -5.85 -3.15
N ALA A 45 0.11 -6.94 -2.38
CA ALA A 45 1.01 -7.01 -1.23
C ALA A 45 2.35 -7.62 -1.64
N TYR A 46 3.44 -6.91 -1.39
CA TYR A 46 4.81 -7.39 -1.54
C TYR A 46 5.45 -7.61 -0.16
N ARG A 47 6.33 -8.61 -0.07
CA ARG A 47 7.26 -8.74 1.05
C ARG A 47 8.45 -7.81 0.86
N GLU A 48 9.12 -7.47 1.95
CA GLU A 48 10.35 -6.67 1.91
C GLU A 48 11.41 -7.25 0.96
N SER A 49 11.53 -8.58 0.90
CA SER A 49 12.48 -9.25 0.00
C SER A 49 12.16 -9.13 -1.49
N GLU A 50 10.97 -8.65 -1.86
CA GLU A 50 10.45 -8.61 -3.24
C GLU A 50 10.55 -7.22 -3.87
N VAL A 51 10.96 -6.21 -3.10
CA VAL A 51 11.12 -4.83 -3.58
C VAL A 51 12.55 -4.33 -3.35
N TYR A 52 12.95 -3.31 -4.11
CA TYR A 52 14.26 -2.66 -3.97
C TYR A 52 14.19 -1.22 -4.51
N ASN A 53 15.28 -0.45 -4.32
CA ASN A 53 15.35 0.97 -4.69
C ASN A 53 14.16 1.79 -4.16
N ILE A 54 13.93 1.68 -2.84
CA ILE A 54 12.83 2.38 -2.17
C ILE A 54 13.17 3.86 -2.05
N GLU A 55 12.28 4.71 -2.55
CA GLU A 55 12.42 6.16 -2.59
C GLU A 55 11.19 6.85 -1.99
N MET A 56 11.44 7.81 -1.10
CA MET A 56 10.40 8.65 -0.49
C MET A 56 10.16 9.87 -1.40
N LEU A 57 8.97 9.97 -2.01
CA LEU A 57 8.67 11.03 -2.98
C LEU A 57 8.01 12.27 -2.38
N ALA A 58 7.23 12.11 -1.30
CA ALA A 58 6.66 13.20 -0.49
C ALA A 58 5.95 12.60 0.73
N ASP A 59 6.27 13.01 1.95
CA ASP A 59 5.69 12.43 3.17
C ASP A 59 4.28 12.95 3.44
N ASN A 60 3.32 12.03 3.55
CA ASN A 60 1.98 12.27 4.13
C ASN A 60 1.46 11.03 4.88
N TYR A 61 2.30 10.03 5.17
CA TYR A 61 1.82 8.81 5.83
C TYR A 61 1.39 9.11 7.26
N ILE A 62 0.28 8.52 7.66
CA ILE A 62 -0.15 8.52 9.06
C ILE A 62 0.36 7.26 9.74
N SER A 63 0.76 7.40 11.01
CA SER A 63 1.09 6.27 11.88
C SER A 63 -0.19 5.58 12.32
N LEU A 64 -0.34 4.29 12.04
CA LEU A 64 -1.57 3.55 12.36
C LEU A 64 -1.72 3.31 13.87
N THR A 65 -0.63 3.32 14.63
CA THR A 65 -0.65 3.24 16.10
C THR A 65 -1.45 4.37 16.77
N THR A 66 -1.69 5.48 16.08
CA THR A 66 -2.50 6.60 16.60
C THR A 66 -4.01 6.36 16.54
N VAL A 67 -4.43 5.39 15.73
CA VAL A 67 -5.85 5.07 15.47
C VAL A 67 -6.20 3.61 15.79
N ASP A 68 -5.20 2.73 15.84
CA ASP A 68 -5.34 1.32 16.20
C ASP A 68 -4.19 0.91 17.12
N LEU A 69 -4.51 0.62 18.38
CA LEU A 69 -3.53 0.19 19.40
C LEU A 69 -2.96 -1.21 19.13
N SER A 70 -3.56 -1.97 18.21
CA SER A 70 -3.06 -3.29 17.79
C SER A 70 -2.09 -3.22 16.62
N ALA A 71 -1.92 -2.05 15.99
CA ALA A 71 -0.98 -1.85 14.89
C ALA A 71 0.49 -1.96 15.34
N GLY A 72 1.35 -2.45 14.46
CA GLY A 72 2.80 -2.48 14.66
C GLY A 72 3.39 -1.07 14.77
N LEU A 73 4.53 -0.94 15.46
CA LEU A 73 5.18 0.37 15.69
C LEU A 73 5.58 1.08 14.39
N ASN A 74 5.83 0.32 13.33
CA ASN A 74 6.25 0.81 12.02
C ASN A 74 5.09 0.89 11.02
N ASP A 75 3.87 0.55 11.45
CA ASP A 75 2.71 0.48 10.57
C ASP A 75 2.25 1.88 10.20
N ARG A 76 2.23 2.16 8.90
CA ARG A 76 1.89 3.47 8.36
C ARG A 76 1.19 3.37 7.02
N MET A 77 0.24 4.27 6.79
CA MET A 77 -0.60 4.24 5.61
C MET A 77 -0.76 5.63 4.99
N HIS A 78 -0.93 5.67 3.67
CA HIS A 78 -1.33 6.88 2.98
C HIS A 78 -2.74 7.30 3.43
N PRO A 79 -2.99 8.59 3.76
CA PRO A 79 -4.27 9.04 4.32
C PRO A 79 -5.48 8.66 3.46
N ILE A 80 -5.34 8.78 2.15
CA ILE A 80 -6.43 8.49 1.20
C ILE A 80 -6.82 7.02 1.21
N LEU A 81 -5.83 6.13 1.29
CA LEU A 81 -6.11 4.71 1.40
C LEU A 81 -6.82 4.42 2.74
N TYR A 82 -6.37 5.06 3.81
CA TYR A 82 -7.01 4.96 5.13
C TYR A 82 -8.47 5.45 5.11
N ASP A 83 -8.74 6.56 4.42
CA ASP A 83 -10.09 7.13 4.30
C ASP A 83 -11.06 6.17 3.60
N PHE A 84 -10.62 5.49 2.53
CA PHE A 84 -11.42 4.45 1.87
C PHE A 84 -11.67 3.26 2.81
N LEU A 85 -10.63 2.73 3.45
CA LEU A 85 -10.78 1.63 4.40
C LEU A 85 -11.78 1.94 5.54
N LYS A 86 -11.83 3.21 5.99
CA LYS A 86 -12.66 3.63 7.11
C LYS A 86 -14.10 3.93 6.72
N ASN A 87 -14.32 4.52 5.54
CA ASN A 87 -15.61 5.11 5.19
C ASN A 87 -16.29 4.44 3.99
N ASP A 88 -15.56 3.72 3.14
CA ASP A 88 -16.07 3.14 1.90
C ASP A 88 -15.35 1.82 1.58
N TRP A 89 -15.74 0.78 2.32
CA TRP A 89 -15.16 -0.55 2.22
C TRP A 89 -15.38 -1.20 0.84
N GLU A 90 -16.53 -0.93 0.20
CA GLU A 90 -16.86 -1.48 -1.13
C GLU A 90 -15.90 -0.93 -2.20
N THR A 91 -15.62 0.38 -2.16
CA THR A 91 -14.61 1.00 -3.04
C THR A 91 -13.23 0.41 -2.78
N TYR A 92 -12.85 0.24 -1.51
CA TYR A 92 -11.58 -0.40 -1.17
C TYR A 92 -11.46 -1.84 -1.70
N GLU A 93 -12.48 -2.67 -1.51
CA GLU A 93 -12.52 -4.04 -2.05
C GLU A 93 -12.36 -4.03 -3.56
N GLY A 94 -13.09 -3.15 -4.27
CA GLY A 94 -12.96 -3.02 -5.72
C GLY A 94 -11.54 -2.64 -6.18
N ILE A 95 -10.84 -1.78 -5.44
CA ILE A 95 -9.44 -1.45 -5.70
C ILE A 95 -8.55 -2.69 -5.52
N VAL A 96 -8.72 -3.46 -4.44
CA VAL A 96 -7.94 -4.69 -4.18
C VAL A 96 -8.20 -5.76 -5.25
N GLU A 97 -9.43 -5.88 -5.73
CA GLU A 97 -9.81 -6.80 -6.81
C GLU A 97 -9.34 -6.35 -8.20
N GLY A 98 -8.76 -5.15 -8.32
CA GLY A 98 -8.28 -4.62 -9.60
C GLY A 98 -9.40 -4.09 -10.51
N GLN A 99 -10.56 -3.74 -9.95
CA GLN A 99 -11.63 -3.11 -10.71
C GLN A 99 -11.22 -1.69 -11.13
N LEU A 100 -11.45 -1.36 -12.40
CA LEU A 100 -10.94 -0.12 -13.00
C LEU A 100 -11.58 1.15 -12.41
N GLU A 101 -12.89 1.17 -12.20
CA GLU A 101 -13.60 2.37 -11.74
C GLU A 101 -13.17 2.81 -10.32
N PRO A 102 -13.18 1.92 -9.29
CA PRO A 102 -12.67 2.26 -7.96
C PRO A 102 -11.19 2.69 -7.97
N TRP A 103 -10.39 2.06 -8.83
CA TRP A 103 -8.98 2.43 -8.96
C TRP A 103 -8.78 3.85 -9.51
N LEU A 104 -9.55 4.24 -10.53
CA LEU A 104 -9.47 5.59 -11.09
C LEU A 104 -9.90 6.65 -10.07
N GLU A 105 -10.90 6.35 -9.24
CA GLU A 105 -11.29 7.21 -8.12
C GLU A 105 -10.15 7.37 -7.11
N PHE A 106 -9.51 6.27 -6.72
CA PHE A 106 -8.34 6.31 -5.84
C PHE A 106 -7.19 7.16 -6.41
N GLN A 107 -6.84 6.99 -7.68
CA GLN A 107 -5.78 7.81 -8.30
C GLN A 107 -6.14 9.30 -8.34
N LYS A 108 -7.40 9.62 -8.63
CA LYS A 108 -7.91 10.99 -8.63
C LYS A 108 -7.78 11.63 -7.25
N GLU A 109 -8.17 10.93 -6.19
CA GLU A 109 -8.04 11.42 -4.81
C GLU A 109 -6.56 11.59 -4.42
N LEU A 110 -5.67 10.68 -4.83
CA LEU A 110 -4.22 10.79 -4.65
C LEU A 110 -3.60 12.04 -5.30
N GLY A 111 -4.34 12.79 -6.12
CA GLY A 111 -3.83 13.93 -6.86
C GLY A 111 -2.91 13.52 -8.02
N HIS A 112 -2.83 12.22 -8.30
CA HIS A 112 -2.18 11.69 -9.48
C HIS A 112 -3.18 11.78 -10.64
N ARG A 113 -2.90 12.67 -11.60
CA ARG A 113 -3.60 12.67 -12.88
C ARG A 113 -2.69 11.96 -13.90
N PRO A 114 -3.24 11.07 -14.75
CA PRO A 114 -2.50 10.51 -15.87
C PRO A 114 -1.98 11.61 -16.82
#